data_AF-A0Z3H8-F1
#
_entry.id   AF-A0Z3H8-F1
#
_cell.length_a   1.000
_cell.length_b   1.000
_cell.length_c   1.000
_cell.angle_alpha   90.00
_cell.angle_beta   90.00
_cell.angle_gamma   90.00
#
_symmetry.space_group_name_H-M   'P 1'
#
loop_
_entity.id
_entity.type
_entity.pdbx_description
1 polymer ?
#
loop_
_entity_poly.entity_id
_entity_poly.type
_entity_poly.pdbx_seq_one_letter_code
_entity_poly.pdbx_strand_id
1 'polypeptide(L)'
;MAFIQNGTDWTVEHPKGFFQPGVLALTQSSRILYRWRSVPSEKNLNGTVARPTPTHVWCGVEASLIAGDATGNADHDDNPEIDNAPPPRALFMIALIANGWFLGVKSFVYSPGVAPPPVRFMKALARWPVFIALWVTAFVYLPPLWVSLGLATWLAWIVRDIRKSLGRMDIQEEIKTRP
;
A
#
# COMPACT_ATOMS: atom_id res chain seq x y z
N MET A 1 10.88 3.03 7.02
CA MET A 1 10.57 3.03 8.46
C MET A 1 9.51 4.07 8.87
N ALA A 2 9.80 5.38 8.96
CA ALA A 2 8.86 6.34 9.58
C ALA A 2 7.45 6.42 8.94
N PHE A 3 7.30 6.24 7.61
CA PHE A 3 5.99 6.29 6.95
C PHE A 3 5.04 5.16 7.39
N ILE A 4 5.60 3.96 7.58
CA ILE A 4 4.86 2.80 8.06
C ILE A 4 4.54 2.97 9.55
N GLN A 5 5.55 3.36 10.36
CA GLN A 5 5.39 3.59 11.79
C GLN A 5 4.32 4.66 12.09
N ASN A 6 4.18 5.70 11.26
CA ASN A 6 3.13 6.71 11.40
C ASN A 6 1.71 6.13 11.20
N GLY A 7 1.59 4.96 10.59
CA GLY A 7 0.36 4.25 10.29
C GLY A 7 -0.10 3.28 11.40
N THR A 8 0.77 2.96 12.37
CA THR A 8 0.56 1.91 13.36
C THR A 8 0.78 2.41 14.78
N ASP A 9 0.03 1.84 15.72
CA ASP A 9 0.19 2.12 17.16
C ASP A 9 1.20 1.16 17.84
N TRP A 10 1.87 0.33 17.03
CA TRP A 10 2.83 -0.68 17.46
C TRP A 10 4.17 -0.48 16.73
N THR A 11 5.27 -0.90 17.36
CA THR A 11 6.64 -0.69 16.86
C THR A 11 6.99 -1.65 15.73
N VAL A 12 7.43 -1.12 14.59
CA VAL A 12 7.87 -1.94 13.46
C VAL A 12 9.20 -2.63 13.79
N GLU A 13 9.15 -3.94 14.02
CA GLU A 13 10.32 -4.72 14.48
C GLU A 13 11.27 -5.14 13.35
N HIS A 14 10.78 -5.36 12.13
CA HIS A 14 11.61 -5.91 11.06
C HIS A 14 12.47 -4.80 10.41
N PRO A 15 13.81 -4.98 10.24
CA PRO A 15 14.74 -3.91 9.84
C PRO A 15 14.37 -3.17 8.55
N LYS A 16 13.65 -3.84 7.66
CA LYS A 16 13.21 -3.31 6.36
C LYS A 16 11.70 -2.98 6.28
N GLY A 17 10.97 -3.00 7.39
CA GLY A 17 9.53 -2.70 7.42
C GLY A 17 8.65 -3.93 7.62
N PHE A 18 7.95 -4.37 6.60
CA PHE A 18 7.09 -5.57 6.64
C PHE A 18 7.58 -6.62 5.65
N PHE A 19 7.25 -7.88 5.93
CA PHE A 19 7.27 -8.91 4.90
C PHE A 19 6.23 -8.57 3.83
N GLN A 20 6.66 -8.56 2.57
CA GLN A 20 5.74 -8.49 1.45
C GLN A 20 4.89 -9.77 1.44
N PRO A 21 3.59 -9.68 1.13
CA PRO A 21 2.75 -10.86 1.05
C PRO A 21 3.26 -11.78 -0.07
N GLY A 22 3.12 -13.08 0.15
CA GLY A 22 3.48 -14.12 -0.80
C GLY A 22 2.65 -15.36 -0.56
N VAL A 23 2.58 -16.22 -1.57
CA VAL A 23 1.94 -17.52 -1.52
C VAL A 23 2.98 -18.55 -1.94
N LEU A 24 3.12 -19.60 -1.13
CA LEU A 24 4.00 -20.71 -1.43
C LEU A 24 3.26 -22.00 -1.08
N ALA A 25 3.06 -22.86 -2.08
CA ALA A 25 2.50 -24.19 -1.93
C ALA A 25 3.57 -25.23 -2.25
N LEU A 26 3.77 -26.18 -1.35
CA LEU A 26 4.80 -27.20 -1.44
C LEU A 26 4.23 -28.58 -1.16
N THR A 27 4.83 -29.63 -1.72
CA THR A 27 4.62 -31.01 -1.28
C THR A 27 5.44 -31.31 -0.02
N GLN A 28 5.22 -32.48 0.59
CA GLN A 28 6.07 -32.99 1.68
C GLN A 28 7.53 -33.19 1.23
N SER A 29 7.76 -33.50 -0.04
CA SER A 29 9.10 -33.61 -0.64
C SER A 29 9.73 -32.25 -0.99
N SER A 30 9.15 -31.13 -0.53
CA SER A 30 9.59 -29.76 -0.81
C SER A 30 9.54 -29.37 -2.30
N ARG A 31 8.78 -30.10 -3.12
CA ARG A 31 8.49 -29.69 -4.50
C ARG A 31 7.55 -28.49 -4.47
N ILE A 32 7.87 -27.44 -5.22
CA ILE A 32 7.05 -26.24 -5.33
C ILE A 32 5.89 -26.50 -6.29
N LEU A 33 4.66 -26.38 -5.79
CA LEU A 33 3.42 -26.53 -6.56
C LEU A 33 2.91 -25.18 -7.08
N TYR A 34 3.16 -24.11 -6.32
CA TYR A 34 2.83 -22.74 -6.71
C TYR A 34 3.69 -21.77 -5.90
N ARG A 35 4.19 -20.71 -6.52
CA ARG A 35 4.90 -19.64 -5.81
C ARG A 35 4.58 -18.27 -6.42
N TRP A 36 4.28 -17.32 -5.55
CA TRP A 36 4.05 -15.92 -5.89
C TRP A 36 4.57 -15.03 -4.76
N ARG A 37 5.14 -13.87 -5.11
CA ARG A 37 5.46 -12.80 -4.17
C ARG A 37 5.01 -11.46 -4.70
N SER A 38 4.54 -10.59 -3.81
CA SER A 38 4.33 -9.19 -4.15
C SER A 38 5.68 -8.51 -4.40
N VAL A 39 5.95 -8.13 -5.64
CA VAL A 39 7.09 -7.28 -6.02
C VAL A 39 6.62 -5.83 -6.04
N PRO A 40 7.07 -4.96 -5.11
CA PRO A 40 6.62 -3.58 -5.06
C PRO A 40 6.82 -2.86 -6.40
N SER A 41 5.74 -2.30 -6.92
CA SER A 41 5.74 -1.51 -8.17
C SER A 41 4.66 -0.44 -8.12
N GLU A 42 4.70 0.53 -9.02
CA GLU A 42 3.61 1.50 -9.13
C GLU A 42 2.27 0.82 -9.44
N LYS A 43 2.30 -0.29 -10.20
CA LYS A 43 1.13 -1.07 -10.60
C LYS A 43 0.43 -1.78 -9.45
N ASN A 44 1.08 -2.00 -8.31
CA ASN A 44 0.46 -2.59 -7.12
C ASN A 44 0.55 -1.67 -5.89
N LEU A 45 0.73 -0.36 -6.13
CA LEU A 45 0.87 0.65 -5.09
C LEU A 45 1.93 0.25 -4.05
N ASN A 46 3.13 -0.11 -4.54
CA ASN A 46 4.29 -0.52 -3.76
C ASN A 46 3.99 -1.75 -2.85
N GLY A 47 3.23 -2.70 -3.38
CA GLY A 47 2.89 -3.97 -2.73
C GLY A 47 1.67 -3.91 -1.81
N THR A 48 0.90 -2.82 -1.84
CA THR A 48 -0.29 -2.64 -0.99
C THR A 48 -1.48 -3.48 -1.47
N VAL A 49 -1.59 -3.70 -2.78
CA VAL A 49 -2.75 -4.33 -3.45
C VAL A 49 -2.30 -5.37 -4.49
N ALA A 50 -3.23 -5.84 -5.33
CA ALA A 50 -2.98 -6.77 -6.44
C ALA A 50 -2.51 -8.16 -5.98
N ARG A 51 -3.27 -8.79 -5.08
CA ARG A 51 -2.98 -10.15 -4.60
C ARG A 51 -3.64 -11.16 -5.53
N PRO A 52 -3.05 -12.35 -5.72
CA PRO A 52 -3.67 -13.39 -6.52
C PRO A 52 -5.03 -13.80 -5.94
N THR A 53 -6.02 -14.07 -6.80
CA THR A 53 -7.31 -14.60 -6.34
C THR A 53 -7.12 -16.00 -5.74
N PRO A 54 -7.91 -16.38 -4.72
CA PRO A 54 -7.85 -17.74 -4.16
C PRO A 54 -8.07 -18.82 -5.21
N THR A 55 -9.00 -18.59 -6.15
CA THR A 55 -9.30 -19.52 -7.25
C THR A 55 -8.10 -19.69 -8.17
N HIS A 56 -7.45 -18.61 -8.58
CA HIS A 56 -6.25 -18.66 -9.43
C HIS A 56 -5.12 -19.47 -8.77
N VAL A 57 -4.87 -19.21 -7.48
CA VAL A 57 -3.88 -19.98 -6.70
C VAL A 57 -4.22 -21.46 -6.68
N TRP A 58 -5.48 -21.81 -6.38
CA TRP A 58 -5.91 -23.20 -6.30
C TRP A 58 -5.77 -23.93 -7.64
N CYS A 59 -6.22 -23.31 -8.74
CA CYS A 59 -6.06 -23.88 -10.07
C CYS A 59 -4.58 -24.10 -10.44
N GLY A 60 -3.68 -23.19 -10.05
CA GLY A 60 -2.24 -23.35 -10.24
C GLY A 60 -1.67 -24.54 -9.46
N VAL A 61 -2.09 -24.71 -8.20
CA VAL A 61 -1.70 -25.86 -7.38
C VAL A 61 -2.22 -27.18 -7.97
N GLU A 62 -3.49 -27.22 -8.36
CA GLU A 62 -4.13 -28.40 -8.95
C GLU A 62 -3.46 -28.80 -10.26
N ALA A 63 -3.15 -27.85 -11.14
CA ALA A 63 -2.43 -28.10 -12.39
C ALA A 63 -1.04 -28.73 -12.12
N SER A 64 -0.28 -28.20 -11.16
CA SER A 64 1.03 -28.75 -10.78
C SER A 64 0.95 -30.16 -10.19
N LEU A 65 -0.13 -30.47 -9.47
CA LEU A 65 -0.40 -31.81 -8.95
C LEU A 65 -0.72 -32.79 -10.09
N ILE A 66 -1.60 -32.40 -11.03
CA ILE A 66 -1.97 -33.22 -12.19
C ILE A 66 -0.76 -33.50 -13.09
N ALA A 67 0.14 -32.52 -13.26
CA ALA A 67 1.36 -32.66 -14.05
C ALA A 67 2.35 -33.69 -13.46
N GLY A 68 2.20 -34.06 -12.19
CA GLY A 68 3.00 -35.07 -11.51
C GLY A 68 4.46 -34.64 -11.24
N ASP A 69 5.16 -35.40 -10.39
CA ASP A 69 6.46 -35.00 -9.84
C ASP A 69 7.60 -34.89 -10.86
N ALA A 70 7.43 -35.46 -12.06
CA ALA A 70 8.40 -35.37 -13.14
C ALA A 70 8.57 -33.95 -13.71
N THR A 71 7.58 -33.06 -13.51
CA THR A 71 7.62 -31.68 -14.02
C THR A 71 8.44 -30.72 -13.16
N GLY A 72 8.96 -31.15 -12.01
CA GLY A 72 9.80 -30.32 -11.15
C GLY A 72 9.04 -29.20 -10.43
N ASN A 73 9.75 -28.15 -10.05
CA ASN A 73 9.20 -27.02 -9.30
C ASN A 73 8.43 -26.05 -10.21
N ALA A 74 7.27 -25.57 -9.76
CA ALA A 74 6.53 -24.53 -10.45
C ALA A 74 7.33 -23.22 -10.54
N ASP A 75 7.20 -22.56 -11.69
CA ASP A 75 7.76 -21.24 -11.93
C ASP A 75 7.13 -20.16 -11.05
N HIS A 76 7.79 -19.01 -10.97
CA HIS A 76 7.23 -17.87 -10.25
C HIS A 76 6.07 -17.27 -11.04
N ASP A 77 4.94 -17.05 -10.39
CA ASP A 77 3.81 -16.40 -11.01
C ASP A 77 4.04 -14.88 -11.05
N ASP A 78 4.44 -14.36 -12.21
CA ASP A 78 4.68 -12.93 -12.42
C ASP A 78 3.41 -12.16 -12.84
N ASN A 79 2.33 -12.85 -13.19
CA ASN A 79 1.11 -12.24 -13.71
C ASN A 79 -0.15 -12.97 -13.24
N PRO A 80 -0.42 -12.99 -11.92
CA PRO A 80 -1.61 -13.65 -11.40
C PRO A 80 -2.87 -12.88 -11.78
N GLU A 81 -4.00 -13.59 -11.81
CA GLU A 81 -5.30 -12.94 -11.72
C GLU A 81 -5.46 -12.30 -10.34
N ILE A 82 -5.78 -11.00 -10.28
CA ILE A 82 -5.76 -10.23 -9.04
C ILE A 82 -7.16 -10.02 -8.44
N ASP A 83 -7.22 -9.99 -7.11
CA ASP A 83 -8.45 -9.80 -6.33
C ASP A 83 -9.03 -8.38 -6.43
N ASN A 84 -8.15 -7.38 -6.50
CA ASN A 84 -8.52 -5.97 -6.52
C ASN A 84 -7.56 -5.19 -7.40
N ALA A 85 -8.10 -4.47 -8.39
CA ALA A 85 -7.34 -3.51 -9.15
C ALA A 85 -6.87 -2.35 -8.26
N PRO A 86 -5.64 -1.86 -8.44
CA PRO A 86 -5.16 -0.68 -7.71
C PRO A 86 -6.02 0.55 -8.04
N PRO A 87 -6.41 1.37 -7.04
CA PRO A 87 -6.93 2.70 -7.34
C PRO A 87 -5.87 3.54 -8.06
N PRO A 88 -6.28 4.54 -8.86
CA PRO A 88 -5.33 5.48 -9.47
C PRO A 88 -4.41 6.10 -8.42
N ARG A 89 -3.11 6.20 -8.72
CA ARG A 89 -2.09 6.68 -7.77
C ARG A 89 -2.43 8.04 -7.17
N ALA A 90 -2.97 8.96 -7.97
CA ALA A 90 -3.41 10.27 -7.50
C ALA A 90 -4.52 10.16 -6.44
N LEU A 91 -5.51 9.29 -6.65
CA LEU A 91 -6.58 9.05 -5.70
C LEU A 91 -6.04 8.42 -4.40
N PHE A 92 -5.08 7.49 -4.53
CA PHE A 92 -4.40 6.91 -3.37
C PHE A 92 -3.68 7.99 -2.53
N MET A 93 -2.94 8.89 -3.18
CA MET A 93 -2.28 10.01 -2.49
C MET A 93 -3.28 10.95 -1.80
N ILE A 94 -4.38 11.30 -2.47
CA ILE A 94 -5.48 12.10 -1.91
C ILE A 94 -6.05 11.44 -0.65
N ALA A 95 -6.22 10.12 -0.65
CA ALA A 95 -6.70 9.39 0.51
C ALA A 95 -5.67 9.35 1.66
N LEU A 96 -4.37 9.21 1.36
CA LEU A 96 -3.32 9.19 2.38
C LEU A 96 -3.17 10.53 3.11
N ILE A 97 -3.29 11.65 2.40
CA ILE A 97 -3.27 13.01 3.00
C ILE A 97 -4.45 13.16 3.97
N ALA A 98 -5.64 12.78 3.53
CA ALA A 98 -6.83 12.88 4.36
C ALA A 98 -6.79 11.90 5.55
N ASN A 99 -6.18 10.72 5.39
CA ASN A 99 -5.99 9.75 6.47
C ASN A 99 -5.12 10.33 7.61
N GLY A 100 -4.10 11.13 7.26
CA GLY A 100 -3.28 11.88 8.22
C GLY A 100 -3.86 13.23 8.64
N TRP A 101 -5.18 13.43 8.47
CA TRP A 101 -5.89 14.67 8.84
C TRP A 101 -5.28 15.94 8.21
N PHE A 102 -4.75 15.83 6.99
CA PHE A 102 -4.13 16.93 6.25
C PHE A 102 -2.87 17.52 6.92
N LEU A 103 -2.33 16.89 7.97
CA LEU A 103 -1.08 17.30 8.61
C LEU A 103 0.14 16.57 8.03
N GLY A 104 -0.09 15.42 7.40
CA GLY A 104 0.94 14.61 6.73
C GLY A 104 0.33 13.38 6.06
N VAL A 105 1.15 12.66 5.32
CA VAL A 105 0.76 11.45 4.60
C VAL A 105 0.77 10.27 5.59
N LYS A 106 -0.38 9.61 5.81
CA LYS A 106 -0.50 8.46 6.73
C LYS A 106 -0.95 7.20 6.00
N SER A 107 -0.22 6.10 6.18
CA SER A 107 -0.47 4.80 5.54
C SER A 107 -1.73 4.08 6.09
N PHE A 108 -2.33 3.22 5.26
CA PHE A 108 -3.46 2.36 5.63
C PHE A 108 -2.99 0.99 6.14
N VAL A 109 -2.05 0.98 7.08
CA VAL A 109 -1.52 -0.28 7.63
C VAL A 109 -2.61 -1.02 8.41
N TYR A 110 -2.61 -2.35 8.32
CA TYR A 110 -3.49 -3.19 9.11
C TYR A 110 -3.13 -3.07 10.60
N SER A 111 -4.16 -2.87 11.44
CA SER A 111 -4.04 -2.94 12.90
C SER A 111 -5.17 -3.80 13.45
N PRO A 112 -4.92 -4.68 14.43
CA PRO A 112 -5.99 -5.43 15.07
C PRO A 112 -7.08 -4.50 15.61
N GLY A 113 -8.36 -4.88 15.43
CA GLY A 113 -9.51 -4.09 15.92
C GLY A 113 -9.87 -2.86 15.09
N VAL A 114 -9.14 -2.53 14.02
CA VAL A 114 -9.51 -1.44 13.11
C VAL A 114 -10.29 -1.95 11.89
N ALA A 115 -11.15 -1.09 11.35
CA ALA A 115 -11.94 -1.42 10.16
C ALA A 115 -11.04 -1.82 8.96
N PRO A 116 -11.54 -2.66 8.04
CA PRO A 116 -10.79 -3.06 6.85
C PRO A 116 -10.28 -1.85 6.03
N PRO A 117 -9.16 -2.00 5.30
CA PRO A 117 -8.58 -0.92 4.51
C PRO A 117 -9.55 -0.22 3.54
N PRO A 118 -10.44 -0.93 2.79
CA PRO A 118 -11.41 -0.27 1.90
C PRO A 118 -12.36 0.69 2.64
N VAL A 119 -12.83 0.29 3.82
CA VAL A 119 -13.73 1.11 4.65
C VAL A 119 -13.00 2.36 5.15
N ARG A 120 -11.75 2.19 5.61
CA ARG A 120 -10.91 3.30 6.07
C ARG A 120 -10.56 4.26 4.95
N PHE A 121 -10.33 3.74 3.74
CA PHE A 121 -10.08 4.53 2.54
C PHE A 121 -11.25 5.46 2.23
N MET A 122 -12.48 4.92 2.23
CA MET A 122 -13.68 5.72 2.00
C MET A 122 -13.92 6.75 3.12
N LYS A 123 -13.69 6.37 4.38
CA LYS A 123 -13.75 7.30 5.51
C LYS A 123 -12.73 8.44 5.40
N ALA A 124 -11.52 8.17 4.90
CA ALA A 124 -10.52 9.20 4.68
C ALA A 124 -10.98 10.17 3.58
N LEU A 125 -11.50 9.67 2.46
CA LEU A 125 -12.00 10.51 1.37
C LEU A 125 -13.16 11.42 1.81
N ALA A 126 -14.03 10.94 2.70
CA ALA A 126 -15.14 11.73 3.25
C ALA A 126 -14.70 12.97 4.05
N ARG A 127 -13.42 13.12 4.39
CA ARG A 127 -12.89 14.31 5.09
C ARG A 127 -12.64 15.50 4.16
N TRP A 128 -12.48 15.27 2.85
CA TRP A 128 -12.16 16.33 1.89
C TRP A 128 -13.22 17.43 1.81
N PRO A 129 -14.53 17.13 1.73
CA PRO A 129 -15.55 18.17 1.70
C PRO A 129 -15.48 19.10 2.92
N VAL A 130 -15.25 18.53 4.12
CA VAL A 130 -15.11 19.30 5.36
C VAL A 130 -13.87 20.19 5.31
N PHE A 131 -12.73 19.64 4.88
CA PHE A 131 -11.49 20.41 4.78
C PHE A 131 -11.59 21.56 3.77
N ILE A 132 -12.22 21.33 2.61
CA ILE A 132 -12.48 22.37 1.61
C ILE A 132 -13.42 23.43 2.17
N ALA A 133 -14.50 23.03 2.84
CA ALA A 133 -15.45 23.95 3.45
C ALA A 133 -14.79 24.86 4.50
N LEU A 134 -13.84 24.34 5.29
CA LEU A 134 -13.06 25.15 6.24
C LEU A 134 -12.22 26.22 5.55
N TRP A 135 -11.54 25.89 4.45
CA TRP A 135 -10.80 26.88 3.65
C TRP A 135 -11.72 27.93 3.03
N VAL A 136 -12.84 27.51 2.43
CA VAL A 136 -13.83 28.42 1.85
C VAL A 136 -14.36 29.38 2.92
N THR A 137 -14.72 28.85 4.08
CA THR A 137 -15.19 29.64 5.24
C THR A 137 -14.11 30.63 5.68
N ALA A 138 -12.84 30.20 5.76
CA ALA A 138 -11.73 31.10 6.09
C ALA A 138 -11.60 32.26 5.09
N PHE A 139 -11.72 32.00 3.78
CA PHE A 139 -11.69 33.05 2.76
C PHE A 139 -12.86 34.03 2.85
N VAL A 140 -14.02 33.59 3.34
CA VAL A 140 -15.20 34.44 3.54
C VAL A 140 -15.05 35.36 4.75
N TYR A 141 -14.49 34.86 5.86
CA TYR A 141 -14.51 35.56 7.15
C TYR A 141 -13.18 36.18 7.57
N LEU A 142 -12.05 35.81 6.96
CA LEU A 142 -10.71 36.28 7.33
C LEU A 142 -10.06 37.07 6.18
N PRO A 143 -9.04 37.90 6.47
CA PRO A 143 -8.36 38.66 5.42
C PRO A 143 -7.73 37.72 4.36
N PRO A 144 -8.05 37.87 3.07
CA PRO A 144 -7.64 36.92 2.03
C PRO A 144 -6.13 36.72 1.91
N LEU A 145 -5.34 37.75 2.21
CA LEU A 145 -3.87 37.68 2.17
C LEU A 145 -3.32 36.66 3.17
N TRP A 146 -3.82 36.66 4.41
CA TRP A 146 -3.38 35.72 5.44
C TRP A 146 -3.85 34.29 5.16
N VAL A 147 -5.08 34.14 4.69
CA VAL A 147 -5.63 32.82 4.30
C VAL A 147 -4.83 32.23 3.13
N SER A 148 -4.51 33.05 2.12
CA SER A 148 -3.70 32.64 0.98
C SER A 148 -2.30 32.20 1.39
N LEU A 149 -1.66 32.95 2.30
CA LEU A 149 -0.34 32.59 2.83
C LEU A 149 -0.38 31.26 3.61
N GLY A 150 -1.41 31.06 4.42
CA GLY A 150 -1.64 29.80 5.12
C GLY A 150 -1.82 28.62 4.16
N LEU A 151 -2.64 28.80 3.12
CA LEU A 151 -2.88 27.78 2.11
C LEU A 151 -1.60 27.44 1.34
N ALA A 152 -0.82 28.45 0.93
CA ALA A 152 0.46 28.26 0.25
C ALA A 152 1.46 27.51 1.13
N THR A 153 1.51 27.85 2.42
CA THR A 153 2.39 27.17 3.40
C THR A 153 1.98 25.71 3.58
N TRP A 154 0.68 25.44 3.71
CA TRP A 154 0.15 24.08 3.81
C TRP A 154 0.45 23.26 2.55
N LEU A 155 0.25 23.84 1.36
CA LEU A 155 0.59 23.19 0.08
C LEU A 155 2.07 22.85 0.00
N ALA A 156 2.96 23.80 0.33
CA ALA A 156 4.40 23.56 0.34
C ALA A 156 4.79 22.45 1.32
N TRP A 157 4.18 22.43 2.51
CA TRP A 157 4.38 21.39 3.51
C TRP A 157 3.98 20.00 3.01
N ILE A 158 2.77 19.87 2.47
CA ILE A 158 2.24 18.58 1.98
C ILE A 158 3.03 18.09 0.77
N VAL A 159 3.41 18.96 -0.16
CA VAL A 159 4.27 18.57 -1.29
C VAL A 159 5.61 18.03 -0.80
N ARG A 160 6.21 18.68 0.19
CA ARG A 160 7.47 18.20 0.80
C ARG A 160 7.29 16.85 1.48
N ASP A 161 6.20 16.65 2.22
CA ASP A 161 5.92 15.40 2.93
C ASP A 161 5.62 14.24 1.97
N ILE A 162 4.90 14.51 0.88
CA ILE A 162 4.66 13.56 -0.22
C ILE A 162 5.98 13.14 -0.85
N ARG A 163 6.85 14.10 -1.25
CA ARG A 163 8.15 13.78 -1.86
C ARG A 163 9.01 12.91 -0.94
N LYS A 164 9.05 13.25 0.35
CA LYS A 164 9.77 12.47 1.37
C LYS A 164 9.21 11.07 1.54
N SER A 165 7.89 10.90 1.42
CA SER A 165 7.22 9.60 1.56
C SER A 165 7.40 8.75 0.30
N LEU A 166 7.21 9.30 -0.90
CA LEU A 166 7.42 8.61 -2.18
C LEU A 166 8.86 8.12 -2.33
N GLY A 167 9.85 8.97 -2.07
CA GLY A 167 11.27 8.58 -2.15
C GLY A 167 11.67 7.47 -1.17
N ARG A 168 10.82 7.13 -0.19
CA ARG A 168 11.03 6.00 0.73
C ARG A 168 10.27 4.74 0.33
N MET A 169 9.23 4.87 -0.49
CA MET A 169 8.49 3.72 -1.01
C MET A 169 9.20 3.07 -2.21
N ASP A 170 9.99 3.85 -2.96
CA ASP A 170 10.70 3.38 -4.15
C ASP A 170 12.02 2.64 -3.83
N ILE A 171 12.46 2.63 -2.56
CA ILE A 171 13.66 1.90 -2.14
C ILE A 171 13.28 0.44 -1.89
N GLN A 172 13.40 -0.40 -2.91
CA GLN A 172 13.30 -1.84 -2.79
C GLN A 172 14.59 -2.38 -2.18
N GLU A 173 14.62 -2.55 -0.86
CA GLU A 173 15.75 -3.19 -0.20
C GLU A 173 15.61 -4.72 -0.22
N GLU A 174 15.99 -5.38 -1.31
CA GLU A 174 16.12 -6.84 -1.29
C GLU A 174 17.26 -7.24 -0.33
N ILE A 175 17.02 -8.24 0.52
CA ILE A 175 18.09 -8.87 1.29
C ILE A 175 18.89 -9.69 0.28
N LYS A 176 20.03 -9.14 -0.17
CA LYS A 176 21.00 -9.93 -0.91
C LYS A 176 21.43 -11.06 0.00
N THR A 177 21.06 -12.29 -0.32
CA THR A 177 21.72 -13.47 0.24
C THR A 177 23.20 -13.34 -0.14
N ARG A 178 24.09 -13.29 0.86
CA ARG A 178 25.51 -13.46 0.56
C ARG A 178 25.68 -14.84 -0.06
N PRO A 179 26.52 -14.98 -1.10
CA PRO A 179 26.86 -16.28 -1.66
C PRO A 179 27.50 -17.18 -0.61
#